data_AF-A0A4Q6DTW6-F1
#
_entry.id   AF-A0A4Q6DTW6-F1
#
_cell.length_a   1.000
_cell.length_b   1.000
_cell.length_c   1.000
_cell.angle_alpha   90.00
_cell.angle_beta   90.00
_cell.angle_gamma   90.00
#
_symmetry.space_group_name_H-M   'P 1'
#
loop_
_entity.id
_entity.type
_entity.pdbx_description
1 polymer ?
#
loop_
_entity_poly.entity_id
_entity_poly.type
_entity_poly.pdbx_seq_one_letter_code
_entity_poly.pdbx_strand_id
1 'polypeptide(L)'
;MIRLTNKPVIAILVTFAIDLFMLIVLDIPLNWYLLPVSVCGILSGYQILYLFSVTREHKLRLPLVFYFYCTLWFGCYFAPLLHFALNFWLIFNNSLVLPKNWEPYVFIVGLLNAIGLAIFIIAYRYFYAVSKPYNRVYLLLKRLKLNYVYLLAFISFAFQIFIYAKLGGVSGFIETYENRGEGAGFAGFGLLFIISEFFPIVLIFLFYIKALYSPSYRTGKSIFIFLLILFAACMFFGGLRGSRSNTILTILHACMLIHFFIRKFPVKEMVMGTLLLVTFMYVYKFYKQGGSAAVAEYSEGTLDVSEEKYNFNVFDMLLTDFARADIQP
;
A
#
# COMPACT_ATOMS: atom_id res chain seq x y z
N MET A 1 -34.56 -6.33 18.90
CA MET A 1 -33.21 -5.84 19.27
C MET A 1 -32.27 -7.05 19.28
N ILE A 2 -31.68 -7.41 18.14
CA ILE A 2 -30.86 -8.62 18.01
C ILE A 2 -29.50 -8.31 18.68
N ARG A 3 -29.22 -8.92 19.84
CA ARG A 3 -27.85 -9.03 20.36
C ARG A 3 -27.06 -9.77 19.28
N LEU A 4 -26.18 -9.07 18.57
CA LEU A 4 -25.29 -9.65 17.56
C LEU A 4 -24.31 -10.61 18.24
N THR A 5 -24.79 -11.84 18.36
CA THR A 5 -24.10 -13.06 18.71
C THR A 5 -22.91 -13.28 17.77
N ASN A 6 -21.77 -13.58 18.38
CA ASN A 6 -20.55 -14.15 17.79
C ASN A 6 -19.99 -13.48 16.52
N LYS A 7 -19.58 -12.20 16.62
CA LYS A 7 -18.71 -11.51 15.63
C LYS A 7 -17.57 -12.36 15.03
N PRO A 8 -16.80 -13.16 15.81
CA PRO A 8 -15.78 -14.04 15.23
C PRO A 8 -16.38 -15.11 14.31
N VAL A 9 -17.55 -15.65 14.64
CA VAL A 9 -18.26 -16.63 13.78
C VAL A 9 -18.68 -15.96 12.47
N ILE A 10 -19.19 -14.73 12.51
CA ILE A 10 -19.53 -14.00 11.27
C ILE A 10 -18.28 -13.78 10.41
N ALA A 11 -17.17 -13.36 11.00
CA ALA A 11 -15.91 -13.18 10.26
C ALA A 11 -15.45 -14.50 9.61
N ILE A 12 -15.49 -15.61 10.35
CA ILE A 12 -15.17 -16.94 9.82
C ILE A 12 -16.10 -17.32 8.67
N LEU A 13 -17.42 -17.14 8.83
CA LEU A 13 -18.39 -17.47 7.79
C LEU A 13 -18.21 -16.64 6.52
N VAL A 14 -17.91 -15.34 6.66
CA VAL A 14 -17.67 -14.46 5.52
C VAL A 14 -16.39 -14.86 4.79
N THR A 15 -15.28 -15.08 5.52
CA THR A 15 -14.04 -15.57 4.92
C THR A 15 -14.26 -16.91 4.23
N PHE A 16 -14.91 -17.86 4.90
CA PHE A 16 -15.21 -19.17 4.32
C PHE A 16 -16.08 -19.07 3.06
N ALA A 17 -17.08 -18.19 3.05
CA ALA A 17 -17.93 -17.98 1.87
C ALA A 17 -17.13 -17.40 0.69
N ILE A 18 -16.18 -16.50 0.95
CA ILE A 18 -15.27 -15.96 -0.06
C ILE A 18 -14.32 -17.05 -0.56
N ASP A 19 -13.70 -17.81 0.34
CA ASP A 19 -12.79 -18.90 -0.02
C ASP A 19 -13.52 -19.98 -0.85
N LEU A 20 -14.77 -20.30 -0.49
CA LEU A 20 -15.63 -21.22 -1.24
C LEU A 20 -16.00 -20.67 -2.61
N PHE A 21 -16.36 -19.38 -2.70
CA PHE A 21 -16.61 -18.71 -3.98
C PHE A 21 -15.36 -18.76 -4.87
N MET A 22 -14.19 -18.47 -4.30
CA MET A 22 -12.90 -18.52 -5.00
C MET A 22 -12.57 -19.93 -5.49
N LEU A 23 -12.85 -20.97 -4.70
CA LEU A 23 -12.70 -22.35 -5.12
C LEU A 23 -13.65 -22.72 -6.27
N ILE A 24 -14.95 -22.41 -6.14
CA ILE A 24 -15.99 -22.88 -7.08
C ILE A 24 -15.95 -22.11 -8.40
N VAL A 25 -15.70 -20.81 -8.35
CA VAL A 25 -15.84 -19.92 -9.52
C VAL A 25 -14.49 -19.64 -10.17
N LEU A 26 -13.41 -19.64 -9.40
CA LEU A 26 -12.08 -19.22 -9.85
C LEU A 26 -11.02 -20.33 -9.71
N ASP A 27 -11.45 -21.57 -9.43
CA ASP A 27 -10.63 -22.78 -9.32
C ASP A 27 -9.40 -22.64 -8.40
N ILE A 28 -9.49 -21.79 -7.36
CA ILE A 28 -8.40 -21.62 -6.41
C ILE A 28 -8.38 -22.81 -5.44
N PRO A 29 -7.28 -23.57 -5.34
CA PRO A 29 -7.23 -24.72 -4.46
C PRO A 29 -7.24 -24.30 -2.99
N LEU A 30 -8.12 -24.91 -2.19
CA LEU A 30 -8.07 -24.83 -0.73
C LEU A 30 -6.94 -25.72 -0.20
N ASN A 31 -5.71 -25.20 -0.24
CA ASN A 31 -4.52 -25.95 0.14
C ASN A 31 -3.79 -25.32 1.34
N TRP A 32 -2.89 -26.09 1.96
CA TRP A 32 -2.23 -25.72 3.22
C TRP A 32 -1.49 -24.38 3.15
N TYR A 33 -0.94 -24.04 1.98
CA TYR A 33 -0.18 -22.80 1.79
C TYR A 33 -1.03 -21.52 1.81
N LEU A 34 -2.36 -21.62 1.59
CA LEU A 34 -3.29 -20.50 1.69
C LEU A 34 -3.94 -20.35 3.07
N LEU A 35 -3.71 -21.29 3.99
CA LEU A 35 -4.27 -21.20 5.34
C LEU A 35 -3.87 -19.90 6.06
N PRO A 36 -2.59 -19.44 6.04
CA PRO A 36 -2.22 -18.18 6.69
C PRO A 36 -2.90 -16.95 6.06
N VAL A 37 -3.15 -16.99 4.74
CA VAL A 37 -3.88 -15.94 4.01
C VAL A 37 -5.32 -15.87 4.53
N SER A 38 -5.99 -17.01 4.67
CA SER A 38 -7.35 -17.10 5.23
C SER A 38 -7.41 -16.62 6.69
N VAL A 39 -6.39 -16.93 7.49
CA VAL A 39 -6.24 -16.40 8.86
C VAL A 39 -6.15 -14.87 8.85
N CYS A 40 -5.40 -14.27 7.92
CA CYS A 40 -5.36 -12.81 7.76
C CYS A 40 -6.76 -12.24 7.48
N GLY A 41 -7.54 -12.90 6.62
CA GLY A 41 -8.92 -12.53 6.31
C GLY A 41 -9.83 -12.55 7.54
N ILE A 42 -9.77 -13.62 8.34
CA ILE A 42 -10.55 -13.75 9.58
C ILE A 42 -10.15 -12.68 10.60
N LEU A 43 -8.86 -12.51 10.86
CA LEU A 43 -8.35 -11.58 11.88
C LEU A 43 -8.73 -10.13 11.54
N SER A 44 -8.49 -9.69 10.30
CA SER A 44 -8.81 -8.34 9.86
C SER A 44 -10.32 -8.13 9.72
N GLY A 45 -11.05 -9.10 9.15
CA GLY A 45 -12.51 -9.09 9.01
C GLY A 45 -13.24 -8.97 10.35
N TYR A 46 -12.77 -9.71 11.36
CA TYR A 46 -13.28 -9.57 12.73
C TYR A 46 -13.13 -8.15 13.27
N GLN A 47 -11.97 -7.50 13.08
CA GLN A 47 -11.76 -6.14 13.59
C GLN A 47 -12.63 -5.11 12.86
N ILE A 48 -12.80 -5.25 11.54
CA ILE A 48 -13.72 -4.42 10.73
C ILE A 48 -15.13 -4.52 11.28
N LEU A 49 -15.66 -5.74 11.44
CA LEU A 49 -17.00 -5.99 11.97
C LEU A 49 -17.17 -5.47 13.40
N TYR A 50 -16.14 -5.69 14.24
CA TYR A 50 -16.13 -5.21 15.63
C TYR A 50 -16.24 -3.68 15.69
N LEU A 51 -15.36 -2.97 14.99
CA LEU A 51 -15.32 -1.51 14.98
C LEU A 51 -16.59 -0.91 14.36
N PHE A 52 -17.09 -1.49 13.27
CA PHE A 52 -18.33 -1.06 12.65
C PHE A 52 -19.53 -1.21 13.59
N SER A 53 -19.63 -2.34 14.30
CA SER A 53 -20.68 -2.59 15.29
C SER A 53 -20.62 -1.61 16.45
N VAL A 54 -19.44 -1.43 17.07
CA VAL A 54 -19.27 -0.54 18.23
C VAL A 54 -19.55 0.91 17.86
N THR A 55 -19.07 1.36 16.71
CA THR A 55 -19.31 2.75 16.26
C THR A 55 -20.78 3.01 15.94
N ARG A 56 -21.47 2.05 15.31
CA ARG A 56 -22.91 2.16 15.04
C ARG A 56 -23.76 2.17 16.32
N GLU A 57 -23.45 1.30 17.28
CA GLU A 57 -24.15 1.21 18.57
C GLU A 57 -24.06 2.51 19.36
N HIS A 58 -22.88 3.13 19.37
CA HIS A 58 -22.62 4.39 20.09
C HIS A 58 -22.79 5.66 19.24
N LYS A 59 -23.28 5.55 18.00
CA LYS A 59 -23.38 6.67 17.03
C LYS A 59 -22.08 7.47 16.87
N LEU A 60 -20.94 6.78 16.96
CA LEU A 60 -19.61 7.36 16.79
C LEU A 60 -19.18 7.34 15.33
N ARG A 61 -18.21 8.20 14.98
CA ARG A 61 -17.54 8.13 13.68
C ARG A 61 -16.56 6.95 13.64
N LEU A 62 -16.37 6.36 12.46
CA LEU A 62 -15.39 5.30 12.26
C LEU A 62 -13.97 5.83 12.54
N PRO A 63 -13.19 5.15 13.40
CA PRO A 63 -11.82 5.57 13.70
C PRO A 63 -10.87 5.26 12.54
N LEU A 64 -9.73 5.96 12.47
CA LEU A 64 -8.72 5.72 11.42
C LEU A 64 -8.25 4.27 11.35
N VAL A 65 -8.21 3.56 12.49
CA VAL A 65 -7.83 2.14 12.53
C VAL A 65 -8.81 1.23 11.78
N PHE A 66 -10.08 1.62 11.62
CA PHE A 66 -11.03 0.87 10.79
C PHE A 66 -10.56 0.80 9.34
N TYR A 67 -10.16 1.96 8.80
CA TYR A 67 -9.64 2.07 7.45
C TYR A 67 -8.36 1.24 7.27
N PHE A 68 -7.48 1.24 8.27
CA PHE A 68 -6.27 0.43 8.25
C PHE A 68 -6.58 -1.08 8.19
N TYR A 69 -7.58 -1.56 8.93
CA TYR A 69 -8.00 -2.97 8.82
C TYR A 69 -8.61 -3.31 7.47
N CYS A 70 -9.34 -2.39 6.82
CA CYS A 70 -9.81 -2.60 5.45
C CYS A 70 -8.64 -2.76 4.47
N THR A 71 -7.60 -1.94 4.58
CA THR A 71 -6.38 -2.08 3.77
C THR A 71 -5.71 -3.44 4.01
N LEU A 72 -5.54 -3.86 5.27
CA LEU A 72 -4.91 -5.15 5.59
C LEU A 72 -5.77 -6.34 5.13
N TRP A 73 -7.10 -6.25 5.24
CA TRP A 73 -8.01 -7.26 4.73
C TRP A 73 -7.89 -7.41 3.20
N PHE A 74 -7.84 -6.29 2.48
CA PHE A 74 -7.65 -6.33 1.03
C PHE A 74 -6.25 -6.85 0.67
N GLY A 75 -5.18 -6.28 1.24
CA GLY A 75 -3.80 -6.56 0.83
C GLY A 75 -3.24 -7.90 1.32
N CYS A 76 -3.65 -8.39 2.49
CA CYS A 76 -3.11 -9.62 3.07
C CYS A 76 -4.03 -10.84 2.88
N TYR A 77 -5.25 -10.66 2.37
CA TYR A 77 -6.20 -11.74 2.15
C TYR A 77 -6.80 -11.73 0.73
N PHE A 78 -7.55 -10.68 0.39
CA PHE A 78 -8.31 -10.68 -0.88
C PHE A 78 -7.42 -10.58 -2.13
N ALA A 79 -6.45 -9.68 -2.14
CA ALA A 79 -5.54 -9.48 -3.27
C ALA A 79 -4.66 -10.71 -3.55
N PRO A 80 -4.07 -11.39 -2.55
CA PRO A 80 -3.44 -12.69 -2.76
C PRO A 80 -4.37 -13.69 -3.45
N LEU A 81 -5.61 -13.86 -2.99
CA LEU A 81 -6.56 -14.77 -3.64
C LEU A 81 -6.88 -14.37 -5.09
N LEU A 82 -7.04 -13.08 -5.38
CA LEU A 82 -7.22 -12.63 -6.78
C LEU A 82 -6.02 -12.94 -7.67
N HIS A 83 -4.81 -12.83 -7.12
CA HIS A 83 -3.61 -13.27 -7.82
C HIS A 83 -3.63 -14.76 -8.12
N PHE A 84 -4.21 -15.54 -7.21
CA PHE A 84 -4.45 -16.95 -7.45
C PHE A 84 -5.48 -17.24 -8.54
N ALA A 85 -6.64 -16.60 -8.47
CA ALA A 85 -7.68 -16.73 -9.49
C ALA A 85 -7.20 -16.42 -10.91
N LEU A 86 -6.29 -15.44 -11.03
CA LEU A 86 -5.90 -14.87 -12.32
C LEU A 86 -4.57 -15.42 -12.84
N ASN A 87 -3.97 -16.41 -12.18
CA ASN A 87 -2.65 -16.97 -12.51
C ASN A 87 -1.58 -15.88 -12.69
N PHE A 88 -1.74 -14.76 -11.98
CA PHE A 88 -0.93 -13.56 -12.19
C PHE A 88 0.39 -13.60 -11.39
N TRP A 89 0.49 -14.54 -10.45
CA TRP A 89 1.63 -14.71 -9.54
C TRP A 89 2.97 -15.08 -10.24
N LEU A 90 2.99 -15.23 -11.58
CA LEU A 90 4.11 -15.76 -12.39
C LEU A 90 4.67 -14.83 -13.48
N ILE A 91 4.04 -13.68 -13.74
CA ILE A 91 4.21 -13.01 -15.05
C ILE A 91 5.52 -12.22 -15.16
N PHE A 92 6.30 -12.08 -14.08
CA PHE A 92 7.44 -11.15 -14.09
C PHE A 92 8.68 -11.60 -14.85
N ASN A 93 8.78 -12.83 -15.35
CA ASN A 93 9.82 -13.16 -16.32
C ASN A 93 9.56 -14.52 -16.98
N ASN A 94 9.37 -14.53 -18.30
CA ASN A 94 9.46 -15.73 -19.13
C ASN A 94 10.86 -16.41 -19.04
N SER A 95 11.82 -15.78 -18.36
CA SER A 95 13.20 -16.23 -18.16
C SER A 95 13.49 -16.80 -16.76
N LEU A 96 12.54 -16.76 -15.81
CA LEU A 96 12.72 -17.35 -14.49
C LEU A 96 12.14 -18.75 -14.46
N VAL A 97 13.02 -19.75 -14.32
CA VAL A 97 12.62 -21.11 -13.97
C VAL A 97 11.94 -21.02 -12.61
N LEU A 98 10.62 -21.19 -12.61
CA LEU A 98 9.82 -21.38 -11.41
C LEU A 98 10.54 -22.35 -10.46
N PRO A 99 10.73 -21.99 -9.17
CA PRO A 99 11.04 -22.99 -8.17
C PRO A 99 9.97 -24.07 -8.30
N LYS A 100 10.38 -25.32 -8.53
CA LYS A 100 9.44 -26.46 -8.65
C LYS A 100 8.46 -26.54 -7.48
N ASN A 101 8.84 -25.98 -6.31
CA ASN A 101 8.04 -25.89 -5.09
C ASN A 101 7.88 -24.42 -4.67
N TRP A 102 6.90 -23.71 -5.23
CA TRP A 102 6.63 -22.30 -4.91
C TRP A 102 5.68 -22.14 -3.70
N GLU A 103 4.91 -23.17 -3.38
CA GLU A 103 3.90 -23.23 -2.32
C GLU A 103 4.44 -22.82 -0.94
N PRO A 104 5.66 -23.25 -0.53
CA PRO A 104 6.22 -22.85 0.76
C PRO A 104 6.45 -21.34 0.89
N TYR A 105 6.79 -20.64 -0.19
CA TYR A 105 7.02 -19.20 -0.15
C TYR A 105 5.73 -18.42 0.10
N VAL A 106 4.63 -18.85 -0.53
CA VAL A 106 3.29 -18.30 -0.29
C VAL A 106 2.88 -18.49 1.15
N PHE A 107 3.11 -19.69 1.69
CA PHE A 107 2.86 -19.98 3.10
C PHE A 107 3.68 -19.08 4.03
N ILE A 108 4.99 -18.90 3.77
CA ILE A 108 5.88 -18.06 4.58
C ILE A 108 5.40 -16.60 4.57
N VAL A 109 5.11 -16.04 3.39
CA VAL A 109 4.63 -14.65 3.27
C VAL A 109 3.28 -14.48 3.96
N GLY A 110 2.35 -15.41 3.76
CA GLY A 110 1.07 -15.42 4.46
C GLY A 110 1.24 -15.50 5.98
N LEU A 111 2.17 -16.32 6.46
CA LEU A 111 2.45 -16.49 7.89
C LEU A 111 3.07 -15.22 8.49
N LEU A 112 4.02 -14.59 7.81
CA LEU A 112 4.60 -13.31 8.23
C LEU A 112 3.53 -12.21 8.32
N ASN A 113 2.62 -12.14 7.34
CA ASN A 113 1.48 -11.23 7.38
C ASN A 113 0.53 -11.52 8.55
N ALA A 114 0.22 -12.80 8.80
CA ALA A 114 -0.65 -13.19 9.91
C ALA A 114 -0.04 -12.84 11.28
N ILE A 115 1.27 -13.11 11.45
CA ILE A 115 2.02 -12.75 12.67
C ILE A 115 2.06 -11.22 12.83
N GLY A 116 2.40 -10.49 11.77
CA GLY A 116 2.44 -9.03 11.79
C GLY A 116 1.09 -8.42 12.16
N LEU A 117 -0.01 -8.94 11.59
CA LEU A 117 -1.37 -8.53 11.91
C LEU A 117 -1.74 -8.86 13.36
N ALA A 118 -1.37 -10.05 13.86
CA ALA A 118 -1.60 -10.43 15.25
C ALA A 118 -0.84 -9.51 16.23
N ILE A 119 0.44 -9.25 15.97
CA ILE A 119 1.26 -8.31 16.75
C ILE A 119 0.63 -6.92 16.73
N PHE A 120 0.19 -6.44 15.56
CA PHE A 120 -0.47 -5.15 15.44
C PHE A 120 -1.75 -5.09 16.27
N ILE A 121 -2.61 -6.12 16.21
CA ILE A 121 -3.84 -6.20 17.01
C ILE A 121 -3.53 -6.20 18.51
N ILE A 122 -2.54 -6.99 18.94
CA ILE A 122 -2.12 -7.07 20.34
C ILE A 122 -1.56 -5.74 20.81
N ALA A 123 -0.64 -5.13 20.05
CA ALA A 123 -0.07 -3.83 20.37
C ALA A 123 -1.14 -2.75 20.41
N TYR A 124 -2.05 -2.71 19.43
CA TYR A 124 -3.16 -1.77 19.42
C TYR A 124 -4.04 -1.91 20.66
N ARG A 125 -4.38 -3.15 21.05
CA ARG A 125 -5.11 -3.40 22.29
C ARG A 125 -4.27 -3.02 23.52
N TYR A 126 -3.00 -3.36 23.59
CA TYR A 126 -2.19 -3.06 24.77
C TYR A 126 -2.03 -1.55 24.98
N PHE A 127 -1.73 -0.79 23.93
CA PHE A 127 -1.47 0.65 24.02
C PHE A 127 -2.74 1.50 23.96
N TYR A 128 -3.81 1.00 23.34
CA TYR A 128 -5.04 1.76 23.08
C TYR A 128 -6.33 1.06 23.53
N ALA A 129 -6.28 -0.06 24.28
CA ALA A 129 -7.46 -0.63 24.90
C ALA A 129 -8.04 0.38 25.88
N VAL A 130 -9.06 1.07 25.38
CA VAL A 130 -10.24 1.60 26.07
C VAL A 130 -10.06 1.72 27.58
N SER A 131 -9.23 2.68 28.00
CA SER A 131 -9.64 3.53 29.11
C SER A 131 -11.03 4.01 28.74
N LYS A 132 -12.04 3.79 29.60
CA LYS A 132 -13.45 4.14 29.36
C LYS A 132 -13.57 5.44 28.55
N PRO A 133 -14.52 5.55 27.60
CA PRO A 133 -14.73 6.78 26.84
C PRO A 133 -15.26 7.86 27.79
N TYR A 134 -14.38 8.44 28.61
CA TYR A 134 -14.59 9.77 29.13
C TYR A 134 -14.57 10.71 27.94
N ASN A 135 -15.39 11.75 27.97
CA ASN A 135 -15.66 12.75 26.92
C ASN A 135 -14.43 13.52 26.37
N ARG A 136 -13.21 13.02 26.57
CA ARG A 136 -11.99 13.55 26.00
C ARG A 136 -11.66 12.76 24.75
N VAL A 137 -12.09 13.29 23.61
CA VAL A 137 -11.41 13.07 22.33
C VAL A 137 -9.92 13.23 22.62
N TYR A 138 -9.15 12.15 22.53
CA TYR A 138 -7.69 12.19 22.67
C TYR A 138 -7.17 13.07 21.54
N LEU A 139 -7.06 14.37 21.80
CA LEU A 139 -6.36 15.35 20.99
C LEU A 139 -4.91 14.86 20.89
N LEU A 140 -4.63 14.18 19.79
CA LEU A 140 -3.36 13.54 19.51
C LEU A 140 -2.26 14.60 19.45
N LEU A 141 -1.36 14.49 20.44
CA LEU A 141 -0.03 15.09 20.56
C LEU A 141 0.00 16.57 21.00
N LYS A 142 0.45 16.80 22.25
CA LYS A 142 1.07 18.09 22.62
C LYS A 142 2.15 18.43 21.59
N ARG A 143 2.29 19.71 21.21
CA ARG A 143 3.27 20.24 20.23
C ARG A 143 4.66 19.60 20.34
N LEU A 144 5.15 19.33 21.56
CA LEU A 144 6.44 18.70 21.84
C LEU A 144 6.61 17.30 21.22
N LYS A 145 5.54 16.52 21.10
CA LYS A 145 5.62 15.15 20.55
C LYS A 145 5.66 15.12 19.02
N LEU A 146 5.40 16.25 18.34
CA LEU A 146 5.62 16.35 16.89
C LEU A 146 7.11 16.41 16.53
N ASN A 147 7.98 16.78 17.48
CA ASN A 147 9.44 16.78 17.26
C ASN A 147 9.96 15.39 16.88
N TYR A 148 9.40 14.32 17.46
CA TYR A 148 9.75 12.95 17.07
C TYR A 148 9.34 12.63 15.63
N VAL A 149 8.21 13.14 15.17
CA VAL A 149 7.75 12.95 13.79
C VAL A 149 8.66 13.69 12.80
N TYR A 150 9.06 14.93 13.13
CA TYR A 150 10.06 15.66 12.34
C TYR A 150 11.43 14.98 12.34
N LEU A 151 11.85 14.43 13.48
CA LEU A 151 13.10 13.68 13.58
C LEU A 151 13.07 12.42 12.69
N LEU A 152 11.96 11.66 12.70
CA LEU A 152 11.79 10.50 11.83
C LEU A 152 11.80 10.90 10.35
N ALA A 153 11.15 12.02 9.98
CA ALA A 153 11.21 12.55 8.63
C ALA A 153 12.66 12.91 8.23
N PHE A 154 13.40 13.56 9.12
CA PHE A 154 14.79 13.93 8.88
C PHE A 154 15.69 12.70 8.71
N ILE A 155 15.57 11.69 9.58
CA ILE A 155 16.33 10.43 9.48
C ILE A 155 16.04 9.75 8.15
N SER A 156 14.76 9.63 7.79
CA SER A 156 14.33 9.00 6.54
C SER A 156 14.90 9.75 5.31
N PHE A 157 14.85 11.08 5.31
CA PHE A 157 15.45 11.92 4.27
C PHE A 157 16.98 11.76 4.21
N ALA A 158 17.67 11.78 5.35
CA ALA A 158 19.12 11.62 5.42
C ALA A 158 19.58 10.27 4.86
N PHE A 159 18.84 9.19 5.14
CA PHE A 159 19.12 7.88 4.57
C PHE A 159 18.91 7.86 3.05
N GLN A 160 17.88 8.53 2.53
CA GLN A 160 17.70 8.64 1.08
C GLN A 160 18.85 9.39 0.41
N ILE A 161 19.29 10.51 0.99
CA ILE A 161 20.46 11.25 0.50
C ILE A 161 21.73 10.41 0.57
N PHE A 162 21.92 9.64 1.64
CA PHE A 162 23.04 8.71 1.75
C PHE A 162 23.03 7.65 0.65
N ILE A 163 21.87 7.04 0.37
CA ILE A 163 21.72 6.07 -0.73
C ILE A 163 22.11 6.70 -2.07
N TYR A 164 21.58 7.90 -2.35
CA TYR A 164 21.94 8.62 -3.58
C TYR A 164 23.42 8.95 -3.64
N ALA A 165 24.01 9.46 -2.57
CA ALA A 165 25.45 9.75 -2.54
C ALA A 165 26.31 8.50 -2.78
N LYS A 166 25.91 7.34 -2.25
CA LYS A 166 26.62 6.07 -2.45
C LYS A 166 26.53 5.53 -3.87
N LEU A 167 25.47 5.85 -4.59
CA LEU A 167 25.20 5.37 -5.94
C LEU A 167 25.53 6.41 -7.02
N GLY A 168 26.28 7.47 -6.70
CA GLY A 168 26.68 8.48 -7.70
C GLY A 168 25.61 9.54 -7.99
N GLY A 169 24.68 9.76 -7.07
CA GLY A 169 23.57 10.70 -7.17
C GLY A 169 22.27 10.04 -7.62
N VAL A 170 21.31 10.86 -8.06
CA VAL A 170 20.00 10.38 -8.54
C VAL A 170 20.16 9.62 -9.86
N SER A 171 21.01 10.10 -10.77
CA SER A 171 21.25 9.45 -12.06
C SER A 171 21.89 8.06 -11.90
N GLY A 172 22.94 7.95 -11.09
CA GLY A 172 23.57 6.64 -10.86
C GLY A 172 22.67 5.67 -10.07
N PHE A 173 21.75 6.18 -9.24
CA PHE A 173 20.70 5.35 -8.64
C PHE A 173 19.74 4.76 -9.69
N ILE A 174 19.32 5.57 -10.67
CA ILE A 174 18.46 5.13 -11.78
C ILE A 174 19.20 4.12 -12.64
N GLU A 175 20.44 4.41 -13.02
CA GLU A 175 21.29 3.51 -13.82
C GLU A 175 21.51 2.16 -13.11
N THR A 176 21.80 2.17 -11.80
CA THR A 176 21.96 0.95 -11.02
C THR A 176 20.67 0.11 -11.00
N TYR A 177 19.50 0.75 -11.03
CA TYR A 177 18.21 0.06 -11.13
C TYR A 177 17.93 -0.49 -12.52
N GLU A 178 18.25 0.26 -13.56
CA GLU A 178 18.07 -0.17 -14.95
C GLU A 178 18.99 -1.37 -15.26
N ASN A 179 20.21 -1.40 -14.71
CA ASN A 179 21.21 -2.44 -14.91
C ASN A 179 21.16 -3.59 -13.88
N ARG A 180 20.08 -3.69 -13.08
CA ARG A 180 19.97 -4.65 -11.95
C ARG A 180 20.09 -6.14 -12.34
N GLY A 181 20.02 -6.47 -13.62
CA GLY A 181 20.27 -7.82 -14.14
C GLY A 181 21.75 -8.21 -14.22
N GLU A 182 22.67 -7.24 -14.18
CA GLU A 182 24.10 -7.44 -14.45
C GLU A 182 25.00 -7.34 -13.21
N GLY A 183 24.46 -7.08 -12.01
CA GLY A 183 25.28 -7.02 -10.80
C GLY A 183 24.57 -6.73 -9.47
N ALA A 184 25.33 -6.91 -8.38
CA ALA A 184 24.94 -6.78 -6.97
C ALA A 184 24.69 -5.33 -6.49
N GLY A 185 24.27 -4.41 -7.37
CA GLY A 185 24.27 -2.96 -7.12
C GLY A 185 23.47 -2.50 -5.89
N PHE A 186 22.44 -3.24 -5.49
CA PHE A 186 21.65 -2.98 -4.28
C PHE A 186 21.84 -3.99 -3.15
N ALA A 187 22.81 -4.90 -3.26
CA ALA A 187 23.05 -5.89 -2.22
C ALA A 187 23.38 -5.20 -0.88
N GLY A 188 22.65 -5.56 0.18
CA GLY A 188 22.80 -4.96 1.51
C GLY A 188 22.03 -3.66 1.76
N PHE A 189 21.34 -3.09 0.77
CA PHE A 189 20.59 -1.83 0.93
C PHE A 189 19.18 -2.01 1.52
N GLY A 190 18.69 -3.24 1.72
CA GLY A 190 17.31 -3.52 2.13
C GLY A 190 16.86 -2.75 3.37
N LEU A 191 17.68 -2.73 4.44
CA LEU A 191 17.35 -1.99 5.67
C LEU A 191 17.41 -0.48 5.47
N LEU A 192 18.31 0.02 4.61
CA LEU A 192 18.38 1.45 4.27
C LEU A 192 17.12 1.90 3.54
N PHE A 193 16.63 1.09 2.60
CA PHE A 193 15.37 1.34 1.88
C PHE A 193 14.16 1.35 2.80
N ILE A 194 14.06 0.41 3.75
CA ILE A 194 12.96 0.39 4.72
C ILE A 194 12.89 1.72 5.50
N ILE A 195 14.03 2.25 5.94
CA ILE A 195 14.08 3.50 6.72
C ILE A 195 13.86 4.72 5.82
N SER A 196 14.45 4.75 4.63
CA SER A 196 14.34 5.89 3.72
C SER A 196 12.93 6.02 3.12
N GLU A 197 12.24 4.92 2.85
CA GLU A 197 10.91 4.94 2.23
C GLU A 197 9.77 5.28 3.18
N PHE A 198 10.06 5.46 4.47
CA PHE A 198 9.06 5.87 5.44
C PHE A 198 8.60 7.33 5.28
N PHE A 199 9.40 8.18 4.60
CA PHE A 199 9.17 9.62 4.52
C PHE A 199 7.77 10.04 3.98
N PRO A 200 7.25 9.47 2.87
CA PRO A 200 5.92 9.84 2.38
C PRO A 200 4.80 9.55 3.39
N ILE A 201 4.92 8.47 4.16
CA ILE A 201 3.97 8.13 5.23
C ILE A 201 4.04 9.18 6.34
N VAL A 202 5.25 9.58 6.75
CA VAL A 202 5.44 10.65 7.74
C VAL A 202 4.84 11.97 7.29
N LEU A 203 4.97 12.33 6.00
CA LEU A 203 4.32 13.51 5.44
C LEU A 203 2.80 13.47 5.57
N ILE A 204 2.17 12.32 5.30
CA ILE A 204 0.72 12.13 5.49
C ILE A 204 0.34 12.38 6.96
N PHE A 205 1.10 11.82 7.91
CA PHE A 205 0.85 12.06 9.33
C PHE A 205 0.99 13.53 9.73
N LEU A 206 2.04 14.21 9.25
CA LEU A 206 2.25 15.63 9.53
C LEU A 206 1.13 16.49 8.97
N PHE A 207 0.71 16.24 7.72
CA PHE A 207 -0.40 16.94 7.11
C PHE A 207 -1.71 16.68 7.87
N TYR A 208 -2.00 15.43 8.20
CA TYR A 208 -3.18 15.05 8.96
C TYR A 208 -3.28 15.84 10.26
N ILE A 209 -2.22 15.85 11.07
CA ILE A 209 -2.22 16.55 12.35
C ILE A 209 -2.38 18.06 12.14
N LYS A 210 -1.65 18.66 11.19
CA LYS A 210 -1.81 20.10 10.90
C LYS A 210 -3.22 20.45 10.44
N ALA A 211 -3.84 19.63 9.60
CA ALA A 211 -5.21 19.81 9.14
C ALA A 211 -6.25 19.64 10.27
N LEU A 212 -5.99 18.80 11.26
CA LEU A 212 -6.85 18.69 12.45
C LEU A 212 -6.86 19.99 13.26
N TYR A 213 -5.72 20.67 13.40
CA TYR A 213 -5.61 21.87 14.24
C TYR A 213 -5.80 23.20 13.50
N SER A 214 -5.62 23.21 12.18
CA SER A 214 -5.63 24.45 11.39
C SER A 214 -6.60 24.36 10.21
N PRO A 215 -7.66 25.20 10.20
CA PRO A 215 -8.64 25.22 9.10
C PRO A 215 -8.03 25.56 7.72
N SER A 216 -6.92 26.31 7.67
CA SER A 216 -6.28 26.69 6.40
C SER A 216 -5.81 25.49 5.59
N TYR A 217 -5.40 24.40 6.26
CA TYR A 217 -4.96 23.15 5.63
C TYR A 217 -6.11 22.28 5.13
N ARG A 218 -7.36 22.61 5.47
CA ARG A 218 -8.56 21.88 5.02
C ARG A 218 -9.10 22.40 3.69
N THR A 219 -8.48 23.42 3.12
CA THR A 219 -8.89 23.98 1.83
C THR A 219 -8.47 23.09 0.68
N GLY A 220 -9.22 23.12 -0.43
CA GLY A 220 -8.87 22.35 -1.64
C GLY A 220 -7.48 22.69 -2.17
N LYS A 221 -7.09 23.97 -2.12
CA LYS A 221 -5.75 24.43 -2.50
C LYS A 221 -4.64 23.80 -1.65
N SER A 222 -4.78 23.83 -0.32
CA SER A 222 -3.76 23.22 0.57
C SER A 222 -3.66 21.71 0.41
N ILE A 223 -4.79 21.04 0.22
CA ILE A 223 -4.82 19.60 -0.05
C ILE A 223 -4.14 19.29 -1.40
N PHE A 224 -4.45 20.05 -2.45
CA PHE A 224 -3.83 19.87 -3.76
C PHE A 224 -2.30 20.06 -3.71
N ILE A 225 -1.83 21.15 -3.08
CA ILE A 225 -0.38 21.39 -2.88
C ILE A 225 0.25 20.24 -2.09
N PHE A 226 -0.41 19.77 -1.03
CA PHE A 226 0.08 18.63 -0.25
C PHE A 226 0.19 17.36 -1.10
N LEU A 227 -0.83 17.04 -1.92
CA LEU A 227 -0.80 15.87 -2.78
C LEU A 227 0.31 15.95 -3.85
N LEU A 228 0.60 17.15 -4.37
CA LEU A 228 1.75 17.37 -5.26
C LEU A 228 3.09 17.13 -4.55
N ILE A 229 3.27 17.66 -3.34
CA ILE A 229 4.47 17.43 -2.53
C ILE A 229 4.61 15.94 -2.20
N LEU A 230 3.50 15.28 -1.85
CA LEU A 230 3.47 13.86 -1.55
C LEU A 230 3.84 13.03 -2.79
N PHE A 231 3.33 13.38 -3.97
CA PHE A 231 3.68 12.74 -5.23
C PHE A 231 5.19 12.87 -5.50
N ALA A 232 5.74 14.09 -5.39
CA ALA A 232 7.17 14.32 -5.56
C ALA A 232 8.01 13.53 -4.54
N ALA A 233 7.58 13.46 -3.28
CA ALA A 233 8.22 12.63 -2.27
C ALA A 233 8.13 11.14 -2.62
N CYS A 234 6.98 10.63 -3.05
CA CYS A 234 6.86 9.23 -3.47
C CYS A 234 7.84 8.92 -4.60
N MET A 235 7.96 9.81 -5.59
CA MET A 235 8.95 9.70 -6.66
C MET A 235 10.38 9.65 -6.10
N PHE A 236 10.74 10.61 -5.26
CA PHE A 236 12.09 10.75 -4.71
C PHE A 236 12.50 9.62 -3.76
N PHE A 237 11.58 8.98 -3.05
CA PHE A 237 11.93 7.99 -2.03
C PHE A 237 11.80 6.53 -2.49
N GLY A 238 10.98 6.26 -3.50
CA GLY A 238 10.86 4.89 -4.03
C GLY A 238 10.32 4.82 -5.45
N GLY A 239 9.75 5.90 -5.97
CA GLY A 239 9.24 5.93 -7.32
C GLY A 239 10.36 5.84 -8.34
N LEU A 240 11.55 6.41 -8.17
CA LEU A 240 12.59 6.32 -9.23
C LEU A 240 13.10 4.90 -9.53
N ARG A 241 12.90 3.92 -8.63
CA ARG A 241 13.27 2.50 -8.82
C ARG A 241 12.11 1.65 -9.37
N GLY A 242 11.30 2.16 -10.28
CA GLY A 242 10.23 1.39 -10.93
C GLY A 242 8.99 1.10 -10.06
N SER A 243 8.89 1.62 -8.83
CA SER A 243 7.83 1.24 -7.87
C SER A 243 6.58 2.12 -7.99
N ARG A 244 5.81 1.90 -9.06
CA ARG A 244 4.50 2.56 -9.30
C ARG A 244 3.55 2.39 -8.14
N SER A 245 3.33 1.14 -7.71
CA SER A 245 2.35 0.81 -6.67
C SER A 245 2.63 1.56 -5.36
N ASN A 246 3.90 1.76 -4.99
CA ASN A 246 4.25 2.54 -3.82
C ASN A 246 3.73 3.98 -3.91
N THR A 247 3.88 4.62 -5.07
CA THR A 247 3.41 5.99 -5.30
C THR A 247 1.89 6.07 -5.28
N ILE A 248 1.22 5.21 -6.07
CA ILE A 248 -0.24 5.23 -6.23
C ILE A 248 -0.94 4.89 -4.93
N LEU A 249 -0.54 3.81 -4.27
CA LEU A 249 -1.16 3.40 -3.02
C LEU A 249 -0.93 4.45 -1.95
N THR A 250 0.27 5.01 -1.82
CA THR A 250 0.53 6.06 -0.81
C THR A 250 -0.37 7.28 -1.01
N ILE A 251 -0.51 7.76 -2.25
CA ILE A 251 -1.41 8.87 -2.59
C ILE A 251 -2.86 8.51 -2.30
N LEU A 252 -3.28 7.30 -2.68
CA LEU A 252 -4.63 6.82 -2.46
C LEU A 252 -4.95 6.71 -0.95
N HIS A 253 -4.00 6.26 -0.13
CA HIS A 253 -4.12 6.27 1.33
C HIS A 253 -4.25 7.69 1.90
N ALA A 254 -3.47 8.64 1.38
CA ALA A 254 -3.60 10.04 1.77
C ALA A 254 -4.99 10.60 1.41
N CYS A 255 -5.46 10.32 0.20
CA CYS A 255 -6.78 10.73 -0.26
C CYS A 255 -7.90 10.13 0.60
N MET A 256 -7.83 8.84 0.94
CA MET A 256 -8.85 8.21 1.80
C MET A 256 -8.84 8.83 3.20
N LEU A 257 -7.66 9.05 3.78
CA LEU A 257 -7.54 9.73 5.07
C LEU A 257 -8.13 11.15 5.02
N ILE A 258 -7.83 11.92 3.97
CA ILE A 258 -8.36 13.27 3.81
C ILE A 258 -9.88 13.24 3.65
N HIS A 259 -10.40 12.36 2.78
CA HIS A 259 -11.83 12.25 2.48
C HIS A 259 -12.66 11.97 3.74
N PHE A 260 -12.22 11.03 4.56
CA PHE A 260 -12.99 10.60 5.74
C PHE A 260 -12.78 11.50 6.96
N PHE A 261 -11.60 12.10 7.15
CA PHE A 261 -11.26 12.77 8.40
C PHE A 261 -11.05 14.29 8.29
N ILE A 262 -10.75 14.83 7.10
CA ILE A 262 -10.40 16.24 6.93
C ILE A 262 -11.45 16.98 6.09
N ARG A 263 -11.62 16.60 4.83
CA ARG A 263 -12.53 17.21 3.85
C ARG A 263 -13.03 16.14 2.90
N LYS A 264 -14.35 15.96 2.83
CA LYS A 264 -14.97 15.10 1.83
C LYS A 264 -14.69 15.65 0.43
N PHE A 265 -14.15 14.80 -0.43
CA PHE A 265 -14.00 15.13 -1.84
C PHE A 265 -15.35 15.05 -2.56
N PRO A 266 -15.74 16.08 -3.33
CA PRO A 266 -16.85 15.95 -4.27
C PRO A 266 -16.48 14.96 -5.38
N VAL A 267 -17.49 14.34 -5.99
CA VAL A 267 -17.31 13.32 -7.04
C VAL A 267 -16.40 13.82 -8.17
N LYS A 268 -16.51 15.09 -8.57
CA LYS A 268 -15.65 15.70 -9.60
C LYS A 268 -14.16 15.60 -9.26
N GLU A 269 -13.78 15.90 -8.02
CA GLU A 269 -12.39 15.79 -7.57
C GLU A 269 -11.92 14.33 -7.52
N MET A 270 -12.81 13.40 -7.14
CA MET A 270 -12.50 11.97 -7.16
C MET A 270 -12.24 11.46 -8.58
N VAL A 271 -13.11 11.82 -9.53
CA VAL A 271 -12.95 11.46 -10.95
C VAL A 271 -11.66 12.04 -11.53
N MET A 272 -11.38 13.32 -11.29
CA MET A 272 -10.11 13.94 -11.73
C MET A 272 -8.89 13.24 -11.12
N GLY A 273 -8.93 12.91 -9.83
CA GLY A 273 -7.86 12.17 -9.16
C GLY A 273 -7.66 10.78 -9.76
N THR A 274 -8.73 10.05 -10.02
CA THR A 274 -8.67 8.73 -10.68
C THR A 274 -8.07 8.83 -12.08
N LEU A 275 -8.50 9.80 -12.89
CA LEU A 275 -7.94 10.01 -14.23
C LEU A 275 -6.43 10.32 -14.16
N LEU A 276 -6.00 11.19 -13.25
CA LEU A 276 -4.58 11.49 -13.07
C LEU A 276 -3.76 10.25 -12.66
N LEU A 277 -4.29 9.42 -11.75
CA LEU A 277 -3.62 8.18 -11.32
C LEU A 277 -3.52 7.17 -12.47
N VAL A 278 -4.59 6.98 -13.25
CA VAL A 278 -4.57 6.07 -14.41
C VAL A 278 -3.59 6.55 -15.47
N THR A 279 -3.58 7.84 -15.78
CA THR A 279 -2.60 8.44 -16.71
C THR A 279 -1.18 8.25 -16.20
N PHE A 280 -0.92 8.49 -14.91
CA PHE A 280 0.39 8.23 -14.30
C PHE A 280 0.79 6.76 -14.43
N MET A 281 -0.11 5.82 -14.13
CA MET A 281 0.17 4.38 -14.25
C MET A 281 0.58 3.99 -15.67
N TYR A 282 -0.14 4.52 -16.65
CA TYR A 282 0.10 4.29 -18.06
C TYR A 282 1.44 4.88 -18.50
N VAL A 283 1.70 6.17 -18.22
CA VAL A 283 2.95 6.84 -18.63
C VAL A 283 4.17 6.22 -17.93
N TYR A 284 4.06 5.97 -16.63
CA TYR A 284 5.16 5.41 -15.85
C TYR A 284 5.52 3.97 -16.32
N LYS A 285 4.57 3.25 -16.92
CA LYS A 285 4.84 1.91 -17.49
C LYS A 285 6.03 1.93 -18.46
N PHE A 286 6.10 2.92 -19.33
CA PHE A 286 7.18 3.06 -20.32
C PHE A 286 8.54 3.16 -19.63
N TYR A 287 8.63 4.00 -18.59
CA TYR A 287 9.83 4.10 -17.76
C TYR A 287 10.18 2.76 -17.07
N LYS A 288 9.18 2.06 -16.52
CA LYS A 288 9.43 0.79 -15.80
C LYS A 288 9.97 -0.33 -16.71
N GLN A 289 9.55 -0.37 -17.98
CA GLN A 289 9.89 -1.45 -18.91
C GLN A 289 11.09 -1.12 -19.79
N GLY A 290 11.17 0.11 -20.29
CA GLY A 290 12.21 0.54 -21.22
C GLY A 290 13.25 1.48 -20.62
N GLY A 291 13.15 1.78 -19.32
CA GLY A 291 14.08 2.66 -18.62
C GLY A 291 14.05 4.09 -19.15
N SER A 292 15.10 4.84 -18.84
CA SER A 292 15.33 6.20 -19.27
C SER A 292 15.39 6.33 -20.81
N ALA A 293 15.95 5.34 -21.50
CA ALA A 293 16.05 5.30 -22.96
C ALA A 293 14.68 5.28 -23.66
N ALA A 294 13.75 4.42 -23.24
CA ALA A 294 12.42 4.38 -23.86
C ALA A 294 11.59 5.64 -23.59
N VAL A 295 11.85 6.35 -22.49
CA VAL A 295 11.22 7.65 -22.24
C VAL A 295 11.75 8.71 -23.23
N ALA A 296 13.04 8.67 -23.56
CA ALA A 296 13.62 9.54 -24.58
C ALA A 296 13.07 9.22 -25.97
N GLU A 297 13.06 7.95 -26.37
CA GLU A 297 12.53 7.49 -27.67
C GLU A 297 11.03 7.79 -27.83
N TYR A 298 10.24 7.67 -26.76
CA TYR A 298 8.82 8.07 -26.80
C TYR A 298 8.67 9.58 -27.00
N SER A 299 9.50 10.38 -26.33
CA SER A 299 9.47 11.84 -26.45
C SER A 299 9.91 12.33 -27.84
N GLU A 300 10.78 11.56 -28.49
CA GLU A 300 11.26 11.79 -29.86
C GLU A 300 10.30 11.23 -30.94
N GLY A 301 9.28 10.48 -30.53
CA GLY A 301 8.31 9.86 -31.44
C GLY A 301 8.86 8.67 -32.23
N THR A 302 9.99 8.10 -31.78
CA THR A 302 10.71 7.00 -32.43
C THR A 302 10.45 5.66 -31.77
N LEU A 303 9.80 5.64 -30.60
CA LEU A 303 9.47 4.40 -29.90
C LEU A 303 8.43 3.59 -30.67
N ASP A 304 8.79 2.35 -31.04
CA ASP A 304 7.83 1.40 -31.60
C ASP A 304 6.93 0.83 -30.50
N VAL A 305 5.79 1.48 -30.29
CA VAL A 305 4.78 1.08 -29.29
C VAL A 305 4.09 -0.24 -29.65
N SER A 306 4.32 -0.78 -30.85
CA SER A 306 3.76 -2.06 -31.29
C SER A 306 4.55 -3.27 -30.80
N GLU A 307 5.77 -3.07 -30.25
CA GLU A 307 6.53 -4.15 -29.62
C GLU A 307 5.75 -4.78 -28.46
N GLU A 308 5.81 -6.11 -28.36
CA GLU A 308 5.13 -6.89 -27.31
C GLU A 308 5.53 -6.43 -25.89
N LYS A 309 6.75 -5.90 -25.74
CA LYS A 309 7.24 -5.29 -24.49
C LYS A 309 6.45 -4.06 -24.06
N TYR A 310 5.79 -3.34 -24.98
CA TYR A 310 4.98 -2.16 -24.70
C TYR A 310 3.46 -2.39 -24.84
N ASN A 311 3.04 -3.52 -25.41
CA ASN A 311 1.64 -3.91 -25.57
C ASN A 311 1.09 -4.60 -24.31
N PHE A 312 0.36 -3.87 -23.44
CA PHE A 312 -0.27 -4.50 -22.25
C PHE A 312 -1.70 -4.03 -22.02
N ASN A 313 -2.50 -4.93 -21.46
CA ASN A 313 -3.82 -4.69 -20.93
C ASN A 313 -3.76 -3.87 -19.62
N VAL A 314 -4.65 -2.88 -19.48
CA VAL A 314 -4.81 -2.06 -18.25
C VAL A 314 -5.15 -2.94 -17.04
N PHE A 315 -5.87 -4.04 -17.25
CA PHE A 315 -6.23 -5.00 -16.21
C PHE A 315 -4.99 -5.66 -15.60
N ASP A 316 -4.08 -6.15 -16.44
CA ASP A 316 -2.83 -6.79 -16.01
C ASP A 316 -1.96 -5.81 -15.22
N MET A 317 -1.86 -4.57 -15.70
CA MET A 317 -1.14 -3.49 -15.03
C MET A 317 -1.68 -3.22 -13.61
N LEU A 318 -3.00 -3.12 -13.47
CA LEU A 318 -3.64 -2.89 -12.18
C LEU A 318 -3.42 -4.07 -11.25
N LEU A 319 -3.57 -5.30 -11.75
CA LEU A 319 -3.43 -6.49 -10.93
C LEU A 319 -2.03 -6.64 -10.36
N THR A 320 -1.01 -6.38 -11.19
CA THR A 320 0.41 -6.38 -10.82
C THR A 320 0.69 -5.46 -9.62
N ASP A 321 0.07 -4.29 -9.61
CA ASP A 321 0.39 -3.25 -8.63
C ASP A 321 -0.44 -3.39 -7.33
N PHE A 322 -1.49 -4.24 -7.32
CA PHE A 322 -2.40 -4.38 -6.17
C PHE A 322 -2.07 -5.52 -5.22
N ALA A 323 -1.47 -6.63 -5.64
CA ALA A 323 -1.16 -7.68 -4.69
C ALA A 323 0.23 -7.57 -4.07
N ARG A 324 0.33 -8.21 -2.92
CA ARG A 324 1.52 -8.25 -2.07
C ARG A 324 1.96 -9.68 -1.80
N ALA A 325 1.57 -10.60 -2.67
CA ALA A 325 1.93 -12.02 -2.63
C ALA A 325 2.79 -12.45 -3.83
N ASP A 326 3.16 -11.51 -4.71
CA ASP A 326 4.03 -11.79 -5.85
C ASP A 326 5.38 -12.31 -5.38
N ILE A 327 5.79 -13.44 -5.95
CA ILE A 327 7.16 -13.93 -5.82
C ILE A 327 7.99 -13.13 -6.83
N GLN A 328 8.75 -12.16 -6.32
CA GLN A 328 9.71 -11.40 -7.11
C GLN A 328 11.07 -12.13 -7.08
N PRO A 329 11.80 -12.21 -8.21
CA PRO A 329 13.12 -12.82 -8.29
C PRO A 329 14.13 -12.26 -7.28
#